data_AF-A0A8H5MRL1-F1
#
_entry.id   AF-A0A8H5MRL1-F1
#
_cell.length_a   1.000
_cell.length_b   1.000
_cell.length_c   1.000
_cell.angle_alpha   90.00
_cell.angle_beta   90.00
_cell.angle_gamma   90.00
#
_symmetry.space_group_name_H-M   'P 1'
#
loop_
_entity.id
_entity.type
_entity.pdbx_description
1 polymer ?
#
loop_
_entity_poly.entity_id
_entity_poly.type
_entity_poly.pdbx_seq_one_letter_code
_entity_poly.pdbx_strand_id
1 'polypeptide(L)'
;MASASAHLGIEEVLIVVGGAYEKPVHFKGINFKHSTWLRPDTYGFEASRPHWWQMPSAIQISAAYNITIKSCAFRELGAGGIVIGNDKNAHLTGVGLDANNIHIDDKYFTQVMGNGITVGDIQTDADHPSQPKMLLSDIHAPNNIFNKNSVLWSSTVPILFTYTEFSSITHNDTYHHPYSGIVWYAYTSLTSENANWFSPYLIPIIS
;
A
#
# COMPACT_ATOMS: atom_id res chain seq x y z
N MET A 1 -35.18 2.74 -22.72
CA MET A 1 -34.84 3.77 -21.70
C MET A 1 -33.37 3.65 -21.37
N ALA A 2 -32.64 4.76 -21.31
CA ALA A 2 -31.26 4.75 -20.82
C ALA A 2 -31.26 4.84 -19.28
N SER A 3 -30.41 4.08 -18.62
CA SER A 3 -30.18 4.11 -17.17
C SER A 3 -28.75 4.56 -16.88
N ALA A 4 -28.54 5.24 -15.75
CA ALA A 4 -27.21 5.63 -15.25
C ALA A 4 -27.04 5.12 -13.81
N SER A 5 -25.79 4.80 -13.45
CA SER A 5 -25.41 4.39 -12.10
C SER A 5 -24.44 5.39 -11.50
N ALA A 6 -24.59 5.68 -10.21
CA ALA A 6 -23.68 6.52 -9.44
C ALA A 6 -23.27 5.80 -8.16
N HIS A 7 -22.01 5.91 -7.77
CA HIS A 7 -21.44 5.24 -6.62
C HIS A 7 -20.65 6.24 -5.77
N LEU A 8 -20.77 6.13 -4.44
CA LEU A 8 -19.97 6.86 -3.47
C LEU A 8 -19.38 5.84 -2.49
N GLY A 9 -18.08 5.94 -2.23
CA GLY A 9 -17.43 5.11 -1.23
C GLY A 9 -17.78 5.57 0.18
N ILE A 10 -18.01 4.60 1.06
CA ILE A 10 -18.36 4.84 2.47
C ILE A 10 -17.26 4.29 3.39
N GLU A 11 -16.73 3.11 3.06
CA GLU A 11 -15.69 2.46 3.84
C GLU A 11 -14.30 2.81 3.32
N GLU A 12 -13.34 2.94 4.24
CA GLU A 12 -11.92 3.12 3.89
C GLU A 12 -11.26 1.78 3.51
N VAL A 13 -11.66 0.71 4.20
CA VAL A 13 -11.07 -0.62 4.08
C VAL A 13 -12.16 -1.64 3.75
N LEU A 14 -11.94 -2.44 2.71
CA LEU A 14 -12.87 -3.48 2.26
C LEU A 14 -12.52 -4.85 2.84
N ILE A 15 -11.23 -5.13 3.00
CA ILE A 15 -10.72 -6.39 3.56
C ILE A 15 -9.59 -6.09 4.53
N VAL A 16 -9.64 -6.75 5.68
CA VAL A 16 -8.57 -6.75 6.66
C VAL A 16 -8.16 -8.19 6.95
N VAL A 17 -6.87 -8.48 6.82
CA VAL A 17 -6.28 -9.76 7.18
C VAL A 17 -5.23 -9.53 8.25
N GLY A 18 -5.46 -10.06 9.46
CA GLY A 18 -4.43 -10.04 10.49
C GLY A 18 -4.80 -10.71 11.80
N GLY A 19 -3.88 -10.64 12.76
CA GLY A 19 -4.02 -11.26 14.08
C GLY A 19 -3.34 -12.64 14.20
N ALA A 20 -2.14 -12.79 13.64
CA ALA A 20 -1.39 -14.05 13.53
C ALA A 20 -2.16 -15.09 12.71
N TYR A 21 -2.59 -14.70 11.52
CA TYR A 21 -3.34 -15.57 10.61
C TYR A 21 -2.36 -16.43 9.81
N GLU A 22 -2.26 -17.71 10.17
CA GLU A 22 -1.30 -18.64 9.57
C GLU A 22 -1.89 -19.50 8.43
N LYS A 23 -3.22 -19.49 8.26
CA LYS A 23 -3.88 -20.29 7.21
C LYS A 23 -3.70 -19.60 5.84
N PRO A 24 -3.52 -20.37 4.75
CA PRO A 24 -3.47 -19.76 3.43
C PRO A 24 -4.75 -18.99 3.07
N VAL A 25 -4.60 -17.82 2.46
CA VAL A 25 -5.71 -17.04 1.89
C VAL A 25 -5.47 -16.81 0.42
N HIS A 26 -6.48 -17.07 -0.40
CA HIS A 26 -6.42 -16.84 -1.83
C HIS A 26 -7.59 -15.99 -2.29
N PHE A 27 -7.30 -14.80 -2.81
CA PHE A 27 -8.26 -13.96 -3.52
C PHE A 27 -8.05 -14.13 -5.02
N LYS A 28 -9.11 -14.49 -5.75
CA LYS A 28 -9.04 -14.69 -7.20
C LYS A 28 -10.25 -14.13 -7.93
N GLY A 29 -10.00 -13.33 -8.96
CA GLY A 29 -11.05 -12.85 -9.88
C GLY A 29 -12.00 -11.80 -9.28
N ILE A 30 -11.59 -11.10 -8.22
CA ILE A 30 -12.42 -10.12 -7.51
C ILE A 30 -12.14 -8.71 -8.04
N ASN A 31 -13.21 -7.90 -8.18
CA ASN A 31 -13.09 -6.46 -8.44
C ASN A 31 -13.32 -5.69 -7.13
N PHE A 32 -12.27 -5.06 -6.60
CA PHE A 32 -12.34 -4.17 -5.44
C PHE A 32 -12.61 -2.74 -5.90
N LYS A 33 -13.67 -2.13 -5.37
CA LYS A 33 -14.19 -0.83 -5.84
C LYS A 33 -14.74 0.03 -4.73
N HIS A 34 -14.74 1.34 -4.96
CA HIS A 34 -15.50 2.33 -4.20
C HIS A 34 -15.13 2.40 -2.69
N SER A 35 -13.84 2.34 -2.35
CA SER A 35 -13.39 2.79 -1.02
C SER A 35 -13.18 4.31 -1.00
N THR A 36 -13.21 4.90 0.19
CA THR A 36 -13.02 6.34 0.41
C THR A 36 -11.88 6.62 1.39
N TRP A 37 -11.52 7.90 1.55
CA TRP A 37 -10.68 8.38 2.63
C TRP A 37 -10.98 9.86 2.86
N LEU A 38 -11.75 10.15 3.91
CA LEU A 38 -12.31 11.48 4.16
C LEU A 38 -11.43 12.32 5.09
N ARG A 39 -10.40 11.72 5.67
CA ARG A 39 -9.55 12.41 6.63
C ARG A 39 -8.87 13.68 6.07
N PRO A 40 -8.39 13.72 4.82
CA PRO A 40 -7.84 14.94 4.24
C PRO A 40 -8.81 16.12 4.26
N ASP A 41 -10.12 15.90 4.28
CA ASP A 41 -11.12 16.99 4.36
C ASP A 41 -11.03 17.76 5.68
N THR A 42 -10.56 17.11 6.74
CA THR A 42 -10.45 17.71 8.08
C THR A 42 -9.05 18.25 8.35
N TYR A 43 -8.00 17.56 7.89
CA TYR A 43 -6.61 17.87 8.28
C TYR A 43 -5.72 18.32 7.12
N GLY A 44 -6.18 18.20 5.88
CA GLY A 44 -5.33 18.32 4.70
C GLY A 44 -4.45 17.09 4.51
N PHE A 45 -4.10 16.80 3.25
CA PHE A 45 -3.29 15.64 2.91
C PHE A 45 -1.86 15.74 3.48
N GLU A 46 -1.18 16.87 3.26
CA GLU A 46 0.23 17.06 3.64
C GLU A 46 0.44 17.13 5.16
N ALA A 47 -0.57 17.55 5.95
CA ALA A 47 -0.43 17.70 7.41
C ALA A 47 -0.40 16.36 8.18
N SER A 48 -0.82 15.25 7.56
CA SER A 48 -0.80 13.92 8.18
C SER A 48 0.56 13.20 8.14
N ARG A 49 1.56 13.80 7.47
CA ARG A 49 2.86 13.18 7.16
C ARG A 49 3.85 13.04 8.34
N PRO A 50 3.93 13.95 9.33
CA PRO A 50 4.96 13.87 10.37
C PRO A 50 4.72 12.81 11.47
N HIS A 51 3.49 12.31 11.62
CA HIS A 51 3.08 11.36 12.68
C HIS A 51 2.26 10.19 12.12
N TRP A 52 2.68 9.69 10.95
CA TRP A 52 1.87 8.95 9.97
C TRP A 52 0.81 8.02 10.59
N TRP A 53 -0.46 8.42 10.46
CA TRP A 53 -1.53 7.44 10.26
C TRP A 53 -1.57 7.26 8.74
N GLN A 54 -0.96 6.17 8.29
CA GLN A 54 -0.84 5.84 6.89
C GLN A 54 -2.19 5.99 6.17
N MET A 55 -2.17 6.52 4.95
CA MET A 55 -3.35 6.52 4.09
C MET A 55 -3.90 5.09 4.02
N PRO A 56 -5.20 4.87 4.29
CA PRO A 56 -5.76 3.53 4.30
C PRO A 56 -5.69 2.93 2.88
N SER A 57 -5.69 1.61 2.81
CA SER A 57 -5.85 0.88 1.56
C SER A 57 -7.07 0.00 1.62
N ALA A 58 -7.70 -0.23 0.48
CA ALA A 58 -8.89 -1.08 0.39
C ALA A 58 -8.65 -2.50 0.93
N ILE A 59 -7.41 -3.00 0.86
CA ILE A 59 -6.99 -4.22 1.54
C ILE A 59 -5.82 -3.90 2.47
N GLN A 60 -5.94 -4.33 3.73
CA GLN A 60 -4.87 -4.26 4.72
C GLN A 60 -4.48 -5.68 5.16
N ILE A 61 -3.16 -5.93 5.23
CA ILE A 61 -2.60 -7.22 5.61
C ILE A 61 -1.48 -6.99 6.63
N SER A 62 -1.55 -7.60 7.82
CA SER A 62 -0.51 -7.52 8.85
C SER A 62 -0.62 -8.71 9.81
N ALA A 63 0.49 -9.17 10.42
CA ALA A 63 0.52 -10.39 11.24
C ALA A 63 -0.13 -11.56 10.51
N ALA A 64 0.26 -11.79 9.26
CA ALA A 64 -0.40 -12.74 8.38
C ALA A 64 0.56 -13.29 7.30
N TYR A 65 0.33 -14.54 6.93
CA TYR A 65 1.26 -15.31 6.12
C TYR A 65 0.55 -16.11 5.02
N ASN A 66 1.28 -16.51 3.98
CA ASN A 66 0.78 -17.39 2.91
C ASN A 66 -0.45 -16.82 2.17
N ILE A 67 -0.37 -15.58 1.70
CA ILE A 67 -1.48 -14.90 1.04
C ILE A 67 -1.19 -14.77 -0.45
N THR A 68 -2.17 -15.09 -1.29
CA THR A 68 -2.10 -14.83 -2.73
C THR A 68 -3.31 -14.02 -3.19
N ILE A 69 -3.04 -12.89 -3.84
CA ILE A 69 -4.04 -12.08 -4.52
C ILE A 69 -3.75 -12.18 -6.01
N LYS A 70 -4.58 -12.90 -6.78
CA LYS A 70 -4.32 -13.24 -8.18
C LYS A 70 -5.49 -12.93 -9.10
N SER A 71 -5.22 -12.43 -10.31
CA SER A 71 -6.22 -12.04 -11.32
C SER A 71 -7.41 -11.17 -10.80
N CYS A 72 -7.26 -10.44 -9.69
CA CYS A 72 -8.14 -9.38 -9.20
C CYS A 72 -7.86 -8.02 -9.86
N ALA A 73 -8.80 -7.09 -9.76
CA ALA A 73 -8.65 -5.69 -10.18
C ALA A 73 -9.07 -4.72 -9.06
N PHE A 74 -8.42 -3.56 -9.04
CA PHE A 74 -8.63 -2.47 -8.09
C PHE A 74 -9.02 -1.23 -8.87
N ARG A 75 -10.23 -0.72 -8.66
CA ARG A 75 -10.78 0.38 -9.45
C ARG A 75 -11.52 1.39 -8.59
N GLU A 76 -11.44 2.67 -8.95
CA GLU A 76 -12.28 3.71 -8.35
C GLU A 76 -12.14 3.75 -6.81
N LEU A 77 -10.90 3.77 -6.31
CA LEU A 77 -10.57 3.79 -4.88
C LEU A 77 -10.05 5.18 -4.49
N GLY A 78 -10.66 5.81 -3.47
CA GLY A 78 -10.27 7.15 -2.98
C GLY A 78 -8.94 7.19 -2.23
N ALA A 79 -8.37 6.03 -1.91
CA ALA A 79 -7.14 5.85 -1.15
C ALA A 79 -6.23 4.80 -1.80
N GLY A 80 -5.47 4.04 -1.02
CA GLY A 80 -4.61 2.99 -1.52
C GLY A 80 -5.35 1.71 -1.97
N GLY A 81 -4.67 0.88 -2.76
CA GLY A 81 -5.18 -0.42 -3.19
C GLY A 81 -4.95 -1.51 -2.16
N ILE A 82 -3.69 -1.89 -1.97
CA ILE A 82 -3.24 -2.91 -1.02
C ILE A 82 -2.11 -2.33 -0.18
N VAL A 83 -2.17 -2.56 1.13
CA VAL A 83 -1.04 -2.37 2.04
C VAL A 83 -0.72 -3.68 2.77
N ILE A 84 0.57 -3.98 2.90
CA ILE A 84 1.10 -5.10 3.64
C ILE A 84 2.05 -4.57 4.70
N GLY A 85 1.88 -4.98 5.95
CA GLY A 85 2.78 -4.64 7.04
C GLY A 85 2.76 -3.16 7.43
N ASN A 86 1.61 -2.50 7.31
CA ASN A 86 1.40 -1.19 7.92
C ASN A 86 1.66 -1.25 9.45
N ASP A 87 2.02 -0.13 10.07
CA ASP A 87 2.17 -0.04 11.51
C ASP A 87 0.85 -0.28 12.24
N LYS A 88 0.94 -0.63 13.52
CA LYS A 88 -0.23 -1.00 14.35
C LYS A 88 -1.30 0.09 14.40
N ASN A 89 -0.90 1.36 14.38
CA ASN A 89 -1.80 2.52 14.40
C ASN A 89 -2.41 2.83 13.02
N ALA A 90 -1.96 2.17 11.97
CA ALA A 90 -2.46 2.29 10.59
C ALA A 90 -3.24 1.06 10.13
N HIS A 91 -3.15 -0.07 10.84
CA HIS A 91 -4.02 -1.23 10.62
C HIS A 91 -5.35 -1.10 11.35
N LEU A 92 -6.47 -1.45 10.70
CA LEU A 92 -7.80 -1.35 11.31
C LEU A 92 -7.94 -2.18 12.60
N THR A 93 -7.23 -3.31 12.73
CA THR A 93 -7.29 -4.16 13.94
C THR A 93 -6.32 -3.75 15.05
N GLY A 94 -5.48 -2.74 14.84
CA GLY A 94 -4.42 -2.41 15.80
C GLY A 94 -3.22 -3.37 15.77
N VAL A 95 -3.13 -4.25 14.77
CA VAL A 95 -2.03 -5.22 14.60
C VAL A 95 -1.26 -4.85 13.34
N GLY A 96 0.03 -4.56 13.46
CA GLY A 96 0.87 -4.13 12.34
C GLY A 96 2.08 -5.04 12.10
N LEU A 97 2.74 -4.83 10.97
CA LEU A 97 3.97 -5.53 10.56
C LEU A 97 3.82 -7.06 10.53
N ASP A 98 4.91 -7.84 10.61
CA ASP A 98 4.88 -9.30 10.75
C ASP A 98 4.12 -10.01 9.60
N ALA A 99 4.52 -9.76 8.36
CA ALA A 99 3.87 -10.36 7.19
C ALA A 99 4.89 -11.00 6.25
N ASN A 100 4.61 -12.23 5.83
CA ASN A 100 5.53 -12.99 4.98
C ASN A 100 4.84 -13.93 3.98
N ASN A 101 5.58 -14.29 2.93
CA ASN A 101 5.09 -15.17 1.85
C ASN A 101 3.76 -14.66 1.25
N ILE A 102 3.82 -13.47 0.66
CA ILE A 102 2.65 -12.79 0.07
C ILE A 102 2.89 -12.49 -1.40
N HIS A 103 1.95 -12.94 -2.22
CA HIS A 103 1.98 -12.78 -3.67
C HIS A 103 0.85 -11.88 -4.17
N ILE A 104 1.20 -10.80 -4.87
CA ILE A 104 0.28 -9.87 -5.52
C ILE A 104 0.50 -9.99 -7.03
N ASP A 105 -0.21 -10.92 -7.66
CA ASP A 105 0.09 -11.37 -9.01
C ASP A 105 -0.98 -10.94 -10.02
N ASP A 106 -0.57 -10.50 -11.21
CA ASP A 106 -1.48 -10.39 -12.38
C ASP A 106 -2.65 -9.42 -12.12
N LYS A 107 -2.41 -8.29 -11.45
CA LYS A 107 -3.44 -7.30 -11.07
C LYS A 107 -3.56 -6.17 -12.08
N TYR A 108 -4.76 -5.61 -12.13
CA TYR A 108 -5.02 -4.35 -12.82
C TYR A 108 -5.49 -3.29 -11.83
N PHE A 109 -4.69 -2.24 -11.67
CA PHE A 109 -5.00 -1.07 -10.85
C PHE A 109 -5.30 0.13 -11.75
N THR A 110 -6.49 0.71 -11.64
CA THR A 110 -6.81 1.97 -12.33
C THR A 110 -7.70 2.87 -11.49
N GLN A 111 -7.50 4.18 -11.52
CA GLN A 111 -8.25 5.11 -10.67
C GLN A 111 -8.14 4.74 -9.18
N VAL A 112 -6.94 4.32 -8.76
CA VAL A 112 -6.57 4.21 -7.35
C VAL A 112 -5.84 5.49 -6.98
N MET A 113 -6.43 6.28 -6.10
CA MET A 113 -5.98 7.65 -5.84
C MET A 113 -4.71 7.71 -5.00
N GLY A 114 -4.48 6.70 -4.17
CA GLY A 114 -3.28 6.52 -3.36
C GLY A 114 -2.25 5.60 -4.00
N ASN A 115 -1.41 4.99 -3.15
CA ASN A 115 -0.49 3.95 -3.61
C ASN A 115 -1.29 2.72 -4.08
N GLY A 116 -0.87 2.10 -5.18
CA GLY A 116 -1.51 0.87 -5.65
C GLY A 116 -1.17 -0.32 -4.74
N ILE A 117 0.12 -0.58 -4.58
CA ILE A 117 0.68 -1.56 -3.63
C ILE A 117 1.65 -0.83 -2.70
N THR A 118 1.48 -1.00 -1.40
CA THR A 118 2.44 -0.57 -0.38
C THR A 118 2.90 -1.77 0.46
N VAL A 119 4.21 -1.89 0.65
CA VAL A 119 4.82 -2.89 1.54
C VAL A 119 5.66 -2.18 2.59
N GLY A 120 5.28 -2.37 3.84
CA GLY A 120 5.81 -1.74 5.04
C GLY A 120 5.28 -0.34 5.31
N ASP A 121 5.97 0.31 6.23
CA ASP A 121 5.61 1.61 6.81
C ASP A 121 6.91 2.38 7.16
N ILE A 122 6.80 3.57 7.76
CA ILE A 122 7.96 4.45 8.04
C ILE A 122 8.24 4.66 9.52
N GLN A 123 7.47 4.07 10.44
CA GLN A 123 7.81 4.22 11.86
C GLN A 123 9.04 3.40 12.22
N THR A 124 9.61 3.75 13.36
CA THR A 124 10.84 3.14 13.86
C THR A 124 10.74 1.62 13.98
N ASP A 125 9.59 1.06 14.37
CA ASP A 125 9.41 -0.40 14.46
C ASP A 125 9.39 -1.07 13.07
N ALA A 126 9.08 -0.36 11.99
CA ALA A 126 9.14 -0.90 10.62
C ALA A 126 10.59 -0.94 10.09
N ASP A 127 11.42 0.04 10.48
CA ASP A 127 12.85 0.14 10.14
C ASP A 127 13.74 -0.73 11.05
N HIS A 128 13.52 -0.62 12.36
CA HIS A 128 14.25 -1.29 13.44
C HIS A 128 13.27 -2.07 14.32
N PRO A 129 12.78 -3.23 13.86
CA PRO A 129 11.74 -3.92 14.59
C PRO A 129 12.21 -4.37 15.96
N SER A 130 11.43 -4.00 16.98
CA SER A 130 11.68 -4.43 18.36
C SER A 130 11.64 -5.95 18.56
N GLN A 131 11.05 -6.68 17.60
CA GLN A 131 11.04 -8.15 17.56
C GLN A 131 11.37 -8.65 16.16
N PRO A 132 12.26 -9.65 15.99
CA PRO A 132 12.62 -10.17 14.67
C PRO A 132 11.43 -10.65 13.82
N LYS A 133 10.37 -11.16 14.45
CA LYS A 133 9.17 -11.60 13.74
C LYS A 133 8.42 -10.47 13.03
N MET A 134 8.62 -9.21 13.42
CA MET A 134 7.95 -8.08 12.78
C MET A 134 8.50 -7.76 11.39
N LEU A 135 9.60 -8.40 10.97
CA LEU A 135 10.17 -8.23 9.65
C LEU A 135 9.17 -8.62 8.55
N LEU A 136 9.13 -7.79 7.51
CA LEU A 136 8.45 -8.13 6.27
C LEU A 136 9.42 -8.90 5.39
N SER A 137 8.97 -10.02 4.84
CA SER A 137 9.83 -10.86 4.01
C SER A 137 9.06 -11.66 2.97
N ASP A 138 9.70 -12.02 1.86
CA ASP A 138 9.11 -12.90 0.85
C ASP A 138 7.79 -12.34 0.28
N ILE A 139 7.81 -11.05 -0.06
CA ILE A 139 6.66 -10.34 -0.63
C ILE A 139 6.95 -10.04 -2.11
N HIS A 140 6.06 -10.50 -2.98
CA HIS A 140 6.26 -10.46 -4.42
C HIS A 140 5.11 -9.78 -5.13
N ALA A 141 5.43 -8.81 -5.99
CA ALA A 141 4.46 -8.11 -6.83
C ALA A 141 4.79 -8.28 -8.33
N PRO A 142 4.57 -9.46 -8.92
CA PRO A 142 4.84 -9.69 -10.33
C PRO A 142 3.65 -9.41 -11.26
N ASN A 143 3.93 -8.98 -12.50
CA ASN A 143 2.95 -8.95 -13.60
C ASN A 143 1.73 -8.05 -13.36
N ASN A 144 1.88 -6.97 -12.61
CA ASN A 144 0.79 -6.04 -12.35
C ASN A 144 0.83 -4.84 -13.31
N ILE A 145 -0.35 -4.34 -13.64
CA ILE A 145 -0.54 -3.19 -14.53
C ILE A 145 -1.19 -2.06 -13.74
N PHE A 146 -0.58 -0.88 -13.81
CA PHE A 146 -1.05 0.34 -13.14
C PHE A 146 -1.26 1.45 -14.18
N ASN A 147 -2.48 1.99 -14.25
CA ASN A 147 -2.87 3.00 -15.23
C ASN A 147 -3.81 4.03 -14.62
N LYS A 148 -3.50 5.34 -14.72
CA LYS A 148 -4.34 6.42 -14.15
C LYS A 148 -4.50 6.31 -12.63
N ASN A 149 -3.40 6.02 -11.94
CA ASN A 149 -3.35 5.99 -10.48
C ASN A 149 -2.70 7.27 -9.95
N SER A 150 -2.85 7.51 -8.65
CA SER A 150 -2.19 8.60 -7.93
C SER A 150 -2.58 10.01 -8.38
N VAL A 151 -3.66 10.14 -9.17
CA VAL A 151 -4.04 11.41 -9.81
C VAL A 151 -4.62 12.45 -8.85
N LEU A 152 -5.18 12.01 -7.71
CA LEU A 152 -5.67 12.91 -6.66
C LEU A 152 -4.56 13.23 -5.63
N TRP A 153 -3.77 12.23 -5.25
CA TRP A 153 -2.66 12.37 -4.30
C TRP A 153 -1.33 12.28 -5.05
N SER A 154 -0.87 13.40 -5.62
CA SER A 154 0.20 13.43 -6.62
C SER A 154 1.59 13.00 -6.15
N SER A 155 1.82 12.89 -4.84
CA SER A 155 3.07 12.36 -4.25
C SER A 155 3.00 10.86 -3.92
N THR A 156 1.90 10.19 -4.28
CA THR A 156 1.75 8.73 -4.15
C THR A 156 2.26 8.02 -5.42
N VAL A 157 2.56 6.73 -5.28
CA VAL A 157 3.20 5.93 -6.33
C VAL A 157 2.47 4.61 -6.55
N PRO A 158 2.44 4.07 -7.78
CA PRO A 158 1.82 2.78 -8.06
C PRO A 158 2.33 1.64 -7.17
N ILE A 159 3.65 1.52 -6.98
CA ILE A 159 4.28 0.49 -6.14
C ILE A 159 5.29 1.15 -5.20
N LEU A 160 5.09 0.97 -3.90
CA LEU A 160 6.00 1.41 -2.84
C LEU A 160 6.40 0.21 -1.98
N PHE A 161 7.68 -0.16 -2.01
CA PHE A 161 8.27 -1.08 -1.04
C PHE A 161 9.19 -0.30 -0.11
N THR A 162 9.09 -0.57 1.19
CA THR A 162 9.96 0.02 2.20
C THR A 162 10.96 -1.02 2.73
N TYR A 163 10.96 -1.27 4.04
CA TYR A 163 11.79 -2.28 4.68
C TYR A 163 11.19 -3.67 4.51
N THR A 164 11.79 -4.46 3.62
CA THR A 164 11.42 -5.86 3.43
C THR A 164 12.61 -6.64 2.90
N GLU A 165 12.68 -7.92 3.24
CA GLU A 165 13.75 -8.83 2.81
C GLU A 165 13.22 -9.88 1.83
N PHE A 166 14.10 -10.43 1.00
CA PHE A 166 13.77 -11.53 0.06
C PHE A 166 12.56 -11.25 -0.85
N SER A 167 12.23 -9.98 -1.06
CA SER A 167 11.04 -9.53 -1.74
C SER A 167 11.36 -9.09 -3.16
N SER A 168 10.37 -9.00 -4.05
CA SER A 168 10.62 -8.57 -5.43
C SER A 168 9.46 -7.85 -6.09
N ILE A 169 9.81 -6.93 -6.98
CA ILE A 169 8.91 -6.22 -7.89
C ILE A 169 9.39 -6.56 -9.29
N THR A 170 8.64 -7.33 -10.07
CA THR A 170 9.11 -7.81 -11.38
C THR A 170 8.01 -7.75 -12.44
N HIS A 171 8.39 -7.45 -13.68
CA HIS A 171 7.47 -7.51 -14.83
C HIS A 171 6.19 -6.68 -14.67
N ASN A 172 6.26 -5.48 -14.08
CA ASN A 172 5.11 -4.61 -13.91
C ASN A 172 5.07 -3.51 -14.97
N ASP A 173 3.87 -3.19 -15.45
CA ASP A 173 3.64 -2.04 -16.33
C ASP A 173 3.07 -0.88 -15.51
N THR A 174 3.77 0.25 -15.46
CA THR A 174 3.27 1.45 -14.77
C THR A 174 3.25 2.63 -15.75
N TYR A 175 2.08 3.24 -15.95
CA TYR A 175 1.93 4.37 -16.87
C TYR A 175 0.75 5.28 -16.49
N HIS A 176 0.76 6.52 -17.00
CA HIS A 176 -0.24 7.56 -16.69
C HIS A 176 -0.43 7.80 -15.18
N HIS A 177 0.63 8.17 -14.48
CA HIS A 177 0.60 8.59 -13.09
C HIS A 177 1.51 9.83 -12.94
N PRO A 178 1.29 10.70 -11.94
CA PRO A 178 1.93 12.02 -11.89
C PRO A 178 3.35 12.03 -11.33
N TYR A 179 3.84 10.93 -10.74
CA TYR A 179 5.14 10.87 -10.06
C TYR A 179 5.93 9.61 -10.46
N SER A 180 6.74 9.06 -9.55
CA SER A 180 7.49 7.82 -9.77
C SER A 180 6.56 6.61 -9.93
N GLY A 181 6.91 5.69 -10.83
CA GLY A 181 6.15 4.46 -11.05
C GLY A 181 6.41 3.37 -10.01
N ILE A 182 7.68 3.15 -9.68
CA ILE A 182 8.12 2.16 -8.69
C ILE A 182 9.10 2.86 -7.76
N VAL A 183 8.89 2.69 -6.45
CA VAL A 183 9.80 3.16 -5.41
C VAL A 183 10.11 1.99 -4.50
N TRP A 184 11.40 1.71 -4.35
CA TRP A 184 11.92 0.89 -3.27
C TRP A 184 12.79 1.78 -2.40
N TYR A 185 12.45 1.89 -1.12
CA TYR A 185 13.06 2.88 -0.25
C TYR A 185 13.36 2.31 1.14
N ALA A 186 14.53 2.62 1.69
CA ALA A 186 14.86 2.38 3.09
C ALA A 186 15.35 3.70 3.69
N TYR A 187 14.78 4.12 4.83
CA TYR A 187 15.38 5.16 5.65
C TYR A 187 16.71 4.63 6.25
N THR A 188 17.58 5.54 6.68
CA THR A 188 18.54 5.22 7.76
C THR A 188 18.35 6.34 8.76
N SER A 189 17.97 6.03 9.99
CA SER A 189 17.69 7.07 10.99
C SER A 189 18.99 7.78 11.40
N LEU A 190 19.36 8.88 10.74
CA LEU A 190 20.27 9.85 11.31
C LEU A 190 19.48 10.79 12.23
N THR A 191 19.29 10.34 13.48
CA THR A 191 18.85 11.11 14.65
C THR A 191 17.49 11.83 14.54
N SER A 192 16.73 11.73 15.63
CA SER A 192 15.29 11.93 15.77
C SER A 192 14.77 13.39 15.71
N GLU A 193 15.41 14.29 14.95
CA GLU A 193 14.99 15.71 14.94
C GLU A 193 14.70 16.30 13.55
N ASN A 194 14.87 15.57 12.44
CA ASN A 194 14.61 16.11 11.10
C ASN A 194 13.87 15.12 10.17
N ALA A 195 12.87 14.39 10.65
CA ALA A 195 11.96 13.61 9.80
C ALA A 195 10.94 14.50 9.05
N ASN A 196 11.35 15.70 8.65
CA ASN A 196 10.62 16.50 7.68
C ASN A 196 11.32 16.37 6.33
N TRP A 197 10.48 16.34 5.30
CA TRP A 197 10.82 16.44 3.89
C TRP A 197 11.18 15.12 3.22
N PHE A 198 10.23 14.62 2.43
CA PHE A 198 10.55 14.02 1.14
C PHE A 198 11.44 15.02 0.40
N SER A 199 12.75 14.85 0.53
CA SER A 199 13.71 15.57 -0.26
C SER A 199 13.59 15.04 -1.70
N PRO A 200 13.54 15.91 -2.73
CA PRO A 200 13.31 15.54 -4.13
C PRO A 200 14.43 14.69 -4.77
N TYR A 201 15.42 14.25 -3.99
CA TYR A 201 16.48 13.38 -4.46
C TYR A 201 16.09 11.90 -4.27
N LEU A 202 15.11 11.51 -5.09
CA LEU A 202 14.91 10.11 -5.46
C LEU A 202 16.24 9.55 -6.00
N ILE A 203 16.65 8.39 -5.52
CA ILE A 203 17.46 7.48 -6.32
C ILE A 203 16.44 6.65 -7.11
N PRO A 204 16.13 7.00 -8.38
CA PRO A 204 15.36 6.11 -9.23
C PRO A 204 16.18 4.83 -9.42
N ILE A 205 15.66 3.70 -8.96
CA ILE A 205 16.07 2.42 -9.53
C ILE A 205 15.29 2.33 -10.85
N ILE A 206 16.06 2.35 -11.94
CA ILE A 206 15.65 2.51 -13.33
C ILE A 206 14.84 1.29 -13.83
N SER A 207 13.93 1.59 -14.77
CA SER A 207 13.10 0.77 -15.68
C SER A 207 13.33 -0.74 -15.70
#